data_AF-A0A4Z0LSA6-F1
#
_entry.id   AF-A0A4Z0LSA6-F1
#
_cell.length_a   1.000
_cell.length_b   1.000
_cell.length_c   1.000
_cell.angle_alpha   90.00
_cell.angle_beta   90.00
_cell.angle_gamma   90.00
#
_symmetry.space_group_name_H-M   'P 1'
#
loop_
_entity.id
_entity.type
_entity.pdbx_description
1 polymer ?
#
loop_
_entity_poly.entity_id
_entity_poly.type
_entity_poly.pdbx_seq_one_letter_code
_entity_poly.pdbx_strand_id
1 'polypeptide(L)'
;MNLSLPEDSLLIRDMFQRFFEGESTMERVRAAEPVGFDAALWRELVALDAPCMRLSAEVGGAGMGLFDACLMMEEAGRRLASVPLAEAVAAVRLLGEVGGDTAQQWIGRVADGETVITLALQPVAADTPQWVPGAAVAKAILSFDGDSLALEEPASALEAPATLGGNALALFRSGAGKREVLASGEAARSAWAQAVELSLIPISSPRD
;
A
#
# COMPACT_ATOMS: atom_id res chain seq x y z
N MET A 1 10.94 -28.60 14.82
CA MET A 1 10.43 -27.35 14.21
C MET A 1 11.16 -27.18 12.89
N ASN A 2 10.45 -27.12 11.77
CA ASN A 2 11.07 -26.82 10.47
C ASN A 2 10.90 -25.33 10.19
N LEU A 3 12.02 -24.61 10.06
CA LEU A 3 12.07 -23.17 9.80
C LEU A 3 12.49 -22.87 8.35
N SER A 4 12.60 -23.88 7.49
CA SER A 4 12.91 -23.68 6.07
C SER A 4 11.73 -23.03 5.35
N LEU A 5 12.05 -22.13 4.42
CA LEU A 5 11.05 -21.58 3.51
C LEU A 5 10.47 -22.69 2.62
N PRO A 6 9.15 -22.69 2.34
CA PRO A 6 8.57 -23.51 1.28
C PRO A 6 9.23 -23.21 -0.07
N GLU A 7 9.30 -24.21 -0.95
CA GLU A 7 9.96 -24.09 -2.27
C GLU A 7 9.34 -22.97 -3.13
N ASP A 8 8.01 -22.85 -3.15
CA ASP A 8 7.32 -21.81 -3.90
C ASP A 8 7.64 -20.40 -3.36
N SER A 9 7.70 -20.23 -2.03
CA SER A 9 8.07 -18.95 -1.40
C SER A 9 9.54 -18.59 -1.64
N LEU A 10 10.43 -19.57 -1.80
CA LEU A 10 11.82 -19.32 -2.21
C LEU A 10 11.90 -18.71 -3.61
N LEU A 11 11.10 -19.20 -4.55
CA LEU A 11 11.05 -18.66 -5.91
C LEU A 11 10.58 -17.20 -5.92
N ILE A 12 9.58 -16.87 -5.09
CA ILE A 12 9.07 -15.50 -4.94
C ILE A 12 10.14 -14.57 -4.38
N ARG A 13 10.80 -14.98 -3.28
CA ARG A 13 11.89 -14.19 -2.70
C ARG A 13 13.00 -13.97 -3.73
N ASP A 14 13.47 -15.02 -4.40
CA ASP A 14 14.56 -14.93 -5.36
C ASP A 14 14.20 -14.07 -6.58
N MET A 15 12.93 -14.08 -7.01
CA MET A 15 12.42 -13.20 -8.07
C MET A 15 12.50 -11.73 -7.64
N PHE A 16 11.92 -11.38 -6.50
CA PHE A 16 11.90 -9.99 -6.02
C PHE A 16 13.29 -9.48 -5.62
N GLN A 17 14.15 -10.34 -5.08
CA GLN A 17 15.55 -10.01 -4.82
C GLN A 17 16.25 -9.53 -6.10
N ARG A 18 16.16 -10.30 -7.19
CA ARG A 18 16.78 -9.93 -8.48
C ARG A 18 16.13 -8.68 -9.08
N PHE A 19 14.82 -8.57 -8.96
CA PHE A 19 14.07 -7.40 -9.44
C PHE A 19 14.56 -6.12 -8.75
N PHE A 20 14.51 -6.06 -7.41
CA PHE A 20 14.94 -4.86 -6.67
C PHE A 20 16.44 -4.61 -6.79
N GLU A 21 17.24 -5.64 -7.03
CA GLU A 21 18.66 -5.48 -7.33
C GLU A 21 18.93 -4.73 -8.64
N GLY A 22 18.14 -4.99 -9.68
CA GLY A 22 18.22 -4.30 -10.95
C GLY A 22 17.53 -2.93 -10.94
N GLU A 23 16.35 -2.84 -10.34
CA GLU A 23 15.44 -1.70 -10.52
C GLU A 23 15.42 -0.70 -9.37
N SER A 24 15.99 -1.02 -8.20
CA SER A 24 16.14 -0.09 -7.06
C SER A 24 17.60 0.25 -6.81
N THR A 25 18.28 0.78 -7.83
CA THR A 25 19.68 1.20 -7.72
C THR A 25 19.81 2.45 -6.83
N MET A 26 20.99 2.66 -6.24
CA MET A 26 21.26 3.84 -5.41
C MET A 26 21.04 5.17 -6.17
N GLU A 27 21.27 5.17 -7.48
CA GLU A 27 21.00 6.33 -8.34
C GLU A 27 19.50 6.63 -8.41
N ARG A 28 18.66 5.61 -8.63
CA ARG A 28 17.20 5.75 -8.65
C ARG A 28 16.64 6.18 -7.29
N VAL A 29 17.13 5.58 -6.20
CA VAL A 29 16.74 5.96 -4.83
C VAL A 29 17.07 7.43 -4.55
N ARG A 30 18.27 7.90 -4.91
CA ARG A 30 18.64 9.32 -4.75
C ARG A 30 17.82 10.25 -5.64
N ALA A 31 17.52 9.83 -6.88
CA ALA A 31 16.68 10.61 -7.77
C ALA A 31 15.23 10.74 -7.23
N ALA A 32 14.75 9.73 -6.50
CA ALA A 32 13.42 9.71 -5.89
C ALA A 32 13.34 10.52 -4.58
N GLU A 33 14.46 10.85 -3.92
CA GLU A 33 14.52 11.52 -2.60
C GLU A 33 13.58 12.72 -2.42
N PRO A 34 13.39 13.64 -3.39
CA PRO A 34 12.58 14.85 -3.18
C PRO A 34 11.15 14.59 -2.69
N VAL A 35 10.53 13.50 -3.15
CA VAL A 35 9.19 13.07 -2.72
C VAL A 35 9.22 11.68 -2.08
N GLY A 36 10.24 10.87 -2.37
CA GLY A 36 10.29 9.47 -1.99
C GLY A 36 9.52 8.55 -2.92
N PHE A 37 9.44 8.89 -4.22
CA PHE A 37 8.67 8.13 -5.19
C PHE A 37 9.37 8.00 -6.54
N ASP A 38 9.63 6.76 -6.96
CA ASP A 38 10.06 6.40 -8.30
C ASP A 38 8.86 5.85 -9.10
N ALA A 39 8.32 6.70 -9.98
CA ALA A 39 7.18 6.33 -10.84
C ALA A 39 7.50 5.24 -11.87
N ALA A 40 8.78 5.06 -12.24
CA ALA A 40 9.18 3.97 -13.12
C ALA A 40 9.19 2.64 -12.37
N LEU A 41 9.73 2.63 -11.15
CA LEU A 41 9.74 1.45 -10.29
C LEU A 41 8.31 1.01 -9.96
N TRP A 42 7.42 1.97 -9.71
CA TRP A 42 6.00 1.67 -9.50
C TRP A 42 5.37 0.94 -10.69
N ARG A 43 5.58 1.44 -11.92
CA ARG A 43 5.06 0.79 -13.13
C ARG A 43 5.64 -0.61 -13.35
N GLU A 44 6.94 -0.78 -13.08
CA GLU A 44 7.63 -2.07 -13.15
C GLU A 44 7.06 -3.07 -12.14
N LEU A 45 6.77 -2.63 -10.91
CA LEU A 45 6.11 -3.45 -9.88
C LEU A 45 4.67 -3.82 -10.24
N VAL A 46 3.90 -2.88 -10.78
CA VAL A 46 2.52 -3.15 -11.23
C VAL A 46 2.53 -4.16 -12.38
N ALA A 47 3.51 -4.09 -13.29
CA ALA A 47 3.66 -5.08 -14.35
C ALA A 47 3.95 -6.50 -13.83
N LEU A 48 4.43 -6.63 -12.60
CA LEU A 48 4.61 -7.90 -11.87
C LEU A 48 3.40 -8.25 -10.98
N ASP A 49 2.30 -7.50 -11.07
CA ASP A 49 1.10 -7.63 -10.23
C ASP A 49 1.37 -7.40 -8.73
N ALA A 50 2.49 -6.78 -8.36
CA ALA A 50 2.94 -6.69 -6.96
C ALA A 50 1.92 -6.02 -6.02
N PRO A 51 1.25 -4.89 -6.37
CA PRO A 51 0.22 -4.29 -5.52
C PRO A 51 -1.04 -5.15 -5.37
N CYS A 52 -1.32 -6.00 -6.36
CA CYS A 52 -2.52 -6.82 -6.46
C CYS A 52 -2.28 -8.30 -6.08
N MET A 53 -1.04 -8.71 -5.79
CA MET A 53 -0.64 -10.10 -5.55
C MET A 53 -1.48 -10.82 -4.46
N ARG A 54 -1.97 -10.05 -3.48
CA ARG A 54 -2.74 -10.51 -2.31
C ARG A 54 -4.24 -10.59 -2.56
N LEU A 55 -4.73 -10.10 -3.70
CA LEU A 55 -6.11 -10.25 -4.12
C LEU A 55 -6.40 -11.71 -4.48
N SER A 56 -7.65 -12.15 -4.27
CA SER A 56 -8.05 -13.48 -4.75
C SER A 56 -8.13 -13.47 -6.29
N ALA A 57 -8.03 -14.66 -6.89
CA ALA A 57 -8.16 -14.83 -8.34
C ALA A 57 -9.51 -14.31 -8.88
N GLU A 58 -10.57 -14.37 -8.08
CA GLU A 58 -11.91 -13.90 -8.46
C GLU A 58 -12.00 -12.38 -8.66
N VAL A 59 -11.12 -11.63 -7.98
CA VAL A 59 -11.03 -10.16 -8.10
C VAL A 59 -9.73 -9.70 -8.77
N GLY A 60 -9.10 -10.59 -9.54
CA GLY A 60 -8.00 -10.25 -10.45
C GLY A 60 -6.58 -10.31 -9.86
N GLY A 61 -6.36 -10.97 -8.72
CA GLY A 61 -5.01 -11.16 -8.16
C GLY A 61 -4.43 -12.56 -8.30
N ALA A 62 -3.16 -12.68 -7.93
CA ALA A 62 -2.43 -13.96 -7.90
C ALA A 62 -2.82 -14.89 -6.72
N GLY A 63 -3.64 -14.44 -5.76
CA GLY A 63 -4.06 -15.25 -4.60
C GLY A 63 -2.92 -15.59 -3.64
N MET A 64 -1.81 -14.86 -3.69
CA MET A 64 -0.61 -15.16 -2.92
C MET A 64 -0.81 -14.93 -1.42
N GLY A 65 -0.02 -15.59 -0.58
CA GLY A 65 -0.05 -15.53 0.88
C GLY A 65 0.46 -14.21 1.48
N LEU A 66 0.11 -13.91 2.73
CA LEU A 66 0.70 -12.79 3.48
C LEU A 66 2.19 -13.01 3.61
N PHE A 67 2.59 -14.26 3.84
CA PHE A 67 3.98 -14.66 3.94
C PHE A 67 4.78 -14.29 2.68
N ASP A 68 4.26 -14.58 1.50
CA ASP A 68 4.94 -14.25 0.24
C ASP A 68 5.02 -12.74 0.02
N ALA A 69 3.97 -11.99 0.40
CA ALA A 69 4.01 -10.52 0.40
C ALA A 69 5.08 -9.99 1.38
N CYS A 70 5.23 -10.59 2.57
CA CYS A 70 6.30 -10.21 3.50
C CYS A 70 7.70 -10.46 2.91
N LEU A 71 7.90 -11.55 2.17
CA LEU A 71 9.17 -11.82 1.49
C LEU A 71 9.47 -10.76 0.41
N MET A 72 8.46 -10.34 -0.35
CA MET A 72 8.59 -9.21 -1.28
C MET A 72 8.96 -7.92 -0.54
N MET A 73 8.28 -7.61 0.57
CA MET A 73 8.55 -6.40 1.36
C MET A 73 9.94 -6.41 1.99
N GLU A 74 10.46 -7.57 2.40
CA GLU A 74 11.83 -7.70 2.90
C GLU A 74 12.84 -7.28 1.83
N GLU A 75 12.69 -7.79 0.60
CA GLU A 75 13.58 -7.44 -0.51
C GLU A 75 13.41 -5.98 -0.96
N ALA A 76 12.18 -5.45 -0.93
CA ALA A 76 11.90 -4.04 -1.18
C ALA A 76 12.64 -3.14 -0.17
N GLY A 77 12.54 -3.45 1.13
CA GLY A 77 13.21 -2.73 2.21
C GLY A 77 14.73 -2.84 2.14
N ARG A 78 15.26 -4.03 1.81
CA ARG A 78 16.70 -4.29 1.64
C ARG A 78 17.34 -3.36 0.60
N ARG A 79 16.58 -2.89 -0.38
CA ARG A 79 17.04 -1.99 -1.46
C ARG A 79 16.44 -0.59 -1.41
N LEU A 80 15.75 -0.24 -0.32
CA LEU A 80 15.11 1.07 -0.14
C LEU A 80 14.19 1.43 -1.33
N ALA A 81 13.40 0.46 -1.80
CA ALA A 81 12.46 0.66 -2.90
C ALA A 81 11.60 1.90 -2.64
N SER A 82 11.79 2.93 -3.47
CA SER A 82 11.21 4.26 -3.26
C SER A 82 9.77 4.31 -3.81
N VAL A 83 8.89 3.50 -3.23
CA VAL A 83 7.47 3.37 -3.60
C VAL A 83 6.63 3.01 -2.37
N PRO A 84 5.37 3.46 -2.26
CA PRO A 84 4.49 3.13 -1.14
C PRO A 84 3.86 1.73 -1.29
N LEU A 85 4.71 0.71 -1.42
CA LEU A 85 4.29 -0.64 -1.79
C LEU A 85 3.49 -1.33 -0.67
N ALA A 86 3.90 -1.15 0.58
CA ALA A 86 3.22 -1.74 1.73
C ALA A 86 1.78 -1.21 1.87
N GLU A 87 1.65 0.10 1.77
CA GLU A 87 0.38 0.80 1.82
C GLU A 87 -0.51 0.42 0.65
N ALA A 88 0.05 0.34 -0.56
CA ALA A 88 -0.72 -0.05 -1.74
C ALA A 88 -1.23 -1.50 -1.63
N VAL A 89 -0.40 -2.46 -1.22
CA VAL A 89 -0.82 -3.86 -1.04
C VAL A 89 -1.94 -3.97 0.00
N ALA A 90 -1.83 -3.26 1.12
CA ALA A 90 -2.87 -3.23 2.14
C ALA A 90 -4.17 -2.57 1.64
N ALA A 91 -4.06 -1.43 0.96
CA ALA A 91 -5.21 -0.70 0.42
C ALA A 91 -5.94 -1.48 -0.67
N VAL A 92 -5.21 -2.07 -1.62
CA VAL A 92 -5.77 -2.91 -2.69
C VAL A 92 -6.44 -4.13 -2.09
N ARG A 93 -5.80 -4.81 -1.12
CA ARG A 93 -6.40 -5.95 -0.42
C ARG A 93 -7.73 -5.56 0.25
N LEU A 94 -7.76 -4.41 0.94
CA LEU A 94 -8.96 -3.89 1.60
C LEU A 94 -10.10 -3.63 0.60
N LEU A 95 -9.80 -3.04 -0.57
CA LEU A 95 -10.78 -2.89 -1.65
C LEU A 95 -11.33 -4.25 -2.11
N GLY A 96 -10.46 -5.25 -2.27
CA GLY A 96 -10.86 -6.60 -2.66
C GLY A 96 -11.74 -7.30 -1.62
N GLU A 97 -11.54 -7.03 -0.33
CA GLU A 97 -12.39 -7.56 0.75
C GLU A 97 -13.77 -6.93 0.79
N VAL A 98 -13.84 -5.61 0.61
CA VAL A 98 -15.10 -4.86 0.68
C VAL A 98 -15.94 -5.09 -0.57
N GLY A 99 -15.28 -5.15 -1.74
CA GLY A 99 -15.93 -5.36 -3.02
C GLY A 99 -16.82 -4.19 -3.46
N GLY A 100 -17.71 -4.47 -4.41
CA GLY A 100 -18.56 -3.47 -5.06
C GLY A 100 -17.89 -2.78 -6.25
N ASP A 101 -18.70 -2.10 -7.06
CA ASP A 101 -18.29 -1.54 -8.35
C ASP A 101 -17.16 -0.52 -8.20
N THR A 102 -17.26 0.36 -7.20
CA THR A 102 -16.22 1.36 -6.90
C THR A 102 -14.89 0.69 -6.55
N ALA A 103 -14.89 -0.32 -5.69
CA ALA A 103 -13.68 -1.03 -5.33
C ALA A 103 -13.03 -1.70 -6.55
N GLN A 104 -13.83 -2.37 -7.40
CA GLN A 104 -13.34 -3.01 -8.62
C GLN A 104 -12.75 -2.00 -9.61
N GLN A 105 -13.40 -0.84 -9.78
CA GLN A 105 -12.88 0.24 -10.61
C GLN A 105 -11.50 0.71 -10.12
N TRP A 106 -11.32 0.88 -8.82
CA TRP A 106 -10.05 1.34 -8.26
C TRP A 106 -8.95 0.28 -8.29
N ILE A 107 -9.29 -0.99 -8.10
CA ILE A 107 -8.35 -2.10 -8.32
C ILE A 107 -7.85 -2.09 -9.77
N GLY A 108 -8.75 -1.96 -10.75
CA GLY A 108 -8.37 -1.88 -12.17
C GLY A 108 -7.43 -0.70 -12.46
N ARG A 109 -7.75 0.49 -11.91
CA ARG A 109 -6.89 1.68 -12.06
C ARG A 109 -5.48 1.50 -11.49
N VAL A 110 -5.34 0.75 -10.40
CA VAL A 110 -4.02 0.41 -9.84
C VAL A 110 -3.30 -0.59 -10.74
N ALA A 111 -3.99 -1.61 -11.23
CA ALA A 111 -3.45 -2.62 -12.16
C ALA A 111 -3.00 -2.02 -13.50
N ASP A 112 -3.58 -0.90 -13.93
CA ASP A 112 -3.14 -0.15 -15.12
C ASP A 112 -1.78 0.57 -14.92
N GLY A 113 -1.28 0.64 -13.68
CA GLY A 113 0.07 1.14 -13.36
C GLY A 113 0.23 2.65 -13.23
N GLU A 114 -0.83 3.41 -13.48
CA GLU A 114 -0.81 4.88 -13.38
C GLU A 114 -1.32 5.41 -12.04
N THR A 115 -1.99 4.57 -11.25
CA THR A 115 -2.66 4.98 -10.01
C THR A 115 -1.98 4.36 -8.80
N VAL A 116 -1.57 5.21 -7.87
CA VAL A 116 -1.23 4.80 -6.50
C VAL A 116 -2.44 5.03 -5.61
N ILE A 117 -2.74 4.06 -4.74
CA ILE A 117 -3.67 4.23 -3.62
C ILE A 117 -2.95 3.91 -2.31
N THR A 118 -3.42 4.51 -1.23
CA THR A 118 -2.91 4.27 0.13
C THR A 118 -4.09 4.20 1.12
N LEU A 119 -3.79 4.04 2.40
CA LEU A 119 -4.77 4.03 3.48
C LEU A 119 -4.29 4.83 4.69
N ALA A 120 -5.21 5.51 5.34
CA ALA A 120 -5.01 6.06 6.67
C ALA A 120 -5.02 4.91 7.70
N LEU A 121 -3.86 4.68 8.33
CA LEU A 121 -3.67 3.60 9.31
C LEU A 121 -4.30 3.88 10.67
N GLN A 122 -4.74 5.11 10.92
CA GLN A 122 -5.47 5.50 12.11
C GLN A 122 -6.88 5.97 11.72
N PRO A 123 -7.89 5.72 12.57
CA PRO A 123 -9.22 6.21 12.30
C PRO A 123 -9.20 7.73 12.08
N VAL A 124 -9.83 8.20 11.01
CA VAL A 124 -9.96 9.63 10.73
C VAL A 124 -10.99 10.23 11.68
N ALA A 125 -10.70 11.44 12.16
CA ALA A 125 -11.65 12.26 12.90
C ALA A 125 -11.95 13.52 12.10
N ALA A 126 -13.16 14.04 12.25
CA ALA A 126 -13.52 15.32 11.66
C ALA A 126 -12.51 16.41 12.06
N ASP A 127 -12.10 17.23 11.09
CA ASP A 127 -11.19 18.37 11.24
C ASP A 127 -9.79 18.08 11.83
N THR A 128 -9.44 16.81 12.02
CA THR A 128 -8.12 16.41 12.53
C THR A 128 -7.28 15.86 11.39
N PRO A 129 -6.29 16.62 10.89
CA PRO A 129 -5.40 16.10 9.87
C PRO A 129 -4.45 15.05 10.46
N GLN A 130 -4.06 14.06 9.65
CA GLN A 130 -3.11 13.02 10.04
C GLN A 130 -2.09 12.75 8.93
N TRP A 131 -0.93 12.24 9.31
CA TRP A 131 0.11 11.86 8.37
C TRP A 131 -0.21 10.50 7.76
N VAL A 132 -0.27 10.44 6.42
CA VAL A 132 -0.57 9.21 5.68
C VAL A 132 0.59 8.92 4.73
N PRO A 133 1.29 7.78 4.88
CA PRO A 133 2.36 7.38 3.98
C PRO A 133 1.84 7.17 2.54
N GLY A 134 2.65 7.51 1.54
CA GLY A 134 2.23 7.44 0.13
C GLY A 134 1.20 8.49 -0.32
N ALA A 135 0.60 9.27 0.60
CA ALA A 135 -0.50 10.17 0.28
C ALA A 135 -0.11 11.34 -0.64
N ALA A 136 1.17 11.73 -0.71
CA ALA A 136 1.62 12.79 -1.61
C ALA A 136 1.52 12.38 -3.09
N VAL A 137 1.57 11.08 -3.38
CA VAL A 137 1.51 10.53 -4.74
C VAL A 137 0.25 9.72 -5.02
N ALA A 138 -0.53 9.40 -3.98
CA ALA A 138 -1.77 8.67 -4.10
C ALA A 138 -2.88 9.50 -4.77
N LYS A 139 -3.66 8.86 -5.63
CA LYS A 139 -4.89 9.44 -6.21
C LYS A 139 -6.10 9.23 -5.32
N ALA A 140 -6.07 8.20 -4.48
CA ALA A 140 -7.09 7.96 -3.47
C ALA A 140 -6.50 7.42 -2.18
N ILE A 141 -7.17 7.75 -1.09
CA ILE A 141 -6.81 7.37 0.28
C ILE A 141 -8.02 6.67 0.89
N LEU A 142 -7.83 5.43 1.34
CA LEU A 142 -8.84 4.74 2.14
C LEU A 142 -8.83 5.31 3.56
N SER A 143 -10.01 5.64 4.07
CA SER A 143 -10.21 6.25 5.38
C SER A 143 -11.28 5.47 6.15
N PHE A 144 -11.13 5.42 7.47
CA PHE A 144 -12.10 4.78 8.35
C PHE A 144 -12.39 5.71 9.53
N ASP A 145 -13.66 6.06 9.77
CA ASP A 145 -14.03 7.05 10.80
C ASP A 145 -14.52 6.43 12.12
N GLY A 146 -14.38 5.12 12.29
CA GLY A 146 -14.93 4.37 13.42
C GLY A 146 -16.23 3.61 13.08
N ASP A 147 -16.90 4.00 12.00
CA ASP A 147 -18.10 3.30 11.52
C ASP A 147 -18.11 3.07 10.01
N SER A 148 -17.65 4.03 9.22
CA SER A 148 -17.66 3.96 7.76
C SER A 148 -16.24 3.89 7.21
N LEU A 149 -16.04 2.94 6.29
CA LEU A 149 -14.87 2.87 5.43
C LEU A 149 -15.20 3.59 4.12
N ALA A 150 -14.40 4.59 3.79
CA ALA A 150 -14.60 5.39 2.59
C ALA A 150 -13.31 5.51 1.77
N LEU A 151 -13.48 5.66 0.48
CA LEU A 151 -12.43 6.06 -0.43
C LEU A 151 -12.50 7.57 -0.66
N GLU A 152 -11.38 8.25 -0.46
CA GLU A 152 -11.29 9.70 -0.61
C GLU A 152 -10.30 10.09 -1.71
N GLU A 153 -10.79 10.85 -2.68
CA GLU A 153 -9.97 11.50 -3.73
C GLU A 153 -9.74 12.95 -3.29
N PRO A 154 -8.52 13.33 -2.87
CA PRO A 154 -8.21 14.70 -2.48
C PRO A 154 -8.52 15.68 -3.63
N ALA A 155 -9.05 16.86 -3.29
CA ALA A 155 -9.39 17.89 -4.30
C ALA A 155 -8.17 18.42 -5.07
N SER A 156 -6.98 18.31 -4.48
CA SER A 156 -5.70 18.67 -5.08
C SER A 156 -4.61 17.71 -4.58
N ALA A 157 -3.48 17.66 -5.28
CA ALA A 157 -2.30 16.93 -4.79
C ALA A 157 -1.92 17.39 -3.39
N LEU A 158 -1.58 16.45 -2.51
CA LEU A 158 -1.15 16.74 -1.15
C LEU A 158 0.35 17.02 -1.16
N GLU A 159 0.78 18.06 -0.46
CA GLU A 159 2.19 18.44 -0.39
C GLU A 159 2.98 17.46 0.50
N ALA A 160 4.08 16.95 -0.04
CA ALA A 160 5.05 16.20 0.74
C ALA A 160 5.93 17.17 1.54
N PRO A 161 6.05 17.03 2.87
CA PRO A 161 7.03 17.78 3.63
C PRO A 161 8.45 17.27 3.30
N ALA A 162 9.45 18.12 3.49
CA ALA A 162 10.84 17.67 3.47
C ALA A 162 11.09 16.72 4.65
N THR A 163 11.42 15.46 4.36
CA THR A 163 11.75 14.44 5.37
C THR A 163 13.00 13.68 4.97
N LEU A 164 13.72 13.14 5.96
CA LEU A 164 14.87 12.27 5.70
C LEU A 164 14.46 10.86 5.24
N GLY A 165 13.17 10.51 5.38
CA GLY A 165 12.66 9.15 5.18
C GLY A 165 12.09 8.88 3.79
N GLY A 166 11.73 9.92 3.02
CA GLY A 166 11.32 9.79 1.62
C GLY A 166 10.27 8.70 1.35
N ASN A 167 9.09 8.76 1.97
CA ASN A 167 7.99 7.80 1.77
C ASN A 167 6.70 8.46 1.22
N ALA A 168 6.84 9.50 0.39
CA ALA A 168 5.72 10.25 -0.17
C ALA A 168 4.63 10.60 0.87
N LEU A 169 5.08 10.93 2.08
CA LEU A 169 4.22 11.21 3.23
C LEU A 169 3.47 12.51 2.97
N ALA A 170 2.18 12.59 3.30
CA ALA A 170 1.47 13.87 3.28
C ALA A 170 0.47 14.01 4.42
N LEU A 171 0.14 15.26 4.74
CA LEU A 171 -0.85 15.59 5.74
C LEU A 171 -2.25 15.52 5.10
N PHE A 172 -3.00 14.48 5.45
CA PHE A 172 -4.34 14.22 4.92
C PHE A 172 -5.42 14.70 5.89
N ARG A 173 -6.47 15.32 5.37
CA ARG A 173 -7.69 15.68 6.10
C ARG A 173 -8.88 15.03 5.41
N SER A 174 -9.59 14.16 6.12
CA SER A 174 -10.82 13.54 5.63
C SER A 174 -11.88 14.60 5.31
N GLY A 175 -12.60 14.40 4.21
CA GLY A 175 -13.60 15.30 3.65
C GLY A 175 -13.04 16.42 2.78
N ALA A 176 -11.71 16.57 2.65
CA ALA A 176 -11.08 17.59 1.80
C ALA A 176 -11.01 17.17 0.31
N GLY A 177 -12.10 16.65 -0.23
CA GLY A 177 -12.16 16.07 -1.57
C GLY A 177 -13.47 15.34 -1.86
N LYS A 178 -13.47 14.48 -2.86
CA LYS A 178 -14.59 13.56 -3.10
C LYS A 178 -14.46 12.40 -2.13
N ARG A 179 -15.52 12.12 -1.37
CA ARG A 179 -15.59 11.00 -0.42
C ARG A 179 -16.71 10.06 -0.83
N GLU A 180 -16.39 8.78 -0.94
CA GLU A 180 -17.33 7.73 -1.33
C GLU A 180 -17.27 6.58 -0.33
N VAL A 181 -18.38 6.31 0.35
CA VAL A 181 -18.46 5.27 1.37
C VAL A 181 -18.56 3.90 0.69
N LEU A 182 -17.63 3.01 1.02
CA LEU A 182 -17.57 1.65 0.48
C LEU A 182 -18.31 0.65 1.37
N ALA A 183 -18.22 0.82 2.69
CA ALA A 183 -18.91 0.00 3.67
C ALA A 183 -19.15 0.77 4.98
N SER A 184 -20.09 0.30 5.78
CA SER A 184 -20.39 0.86 7.11
C SER A 184 -20.64 -0.23 8.16
N GLY A 185 -20.60 0.14 9.43
CA GLY A 185 -20.85 -0.74 10.56
C GLY A 185 -19.79 -1.83 10.73
N GLU A 186 -20.25 -3.04 11.04
CA GLU A 186 -19.35 -4.13 11.43
C GLU A 186 -18.47 -4.64 10.28
N ALA A 187 -19.01 -4.65 9.06
CA ALA A 187 -18.25 -5.03 7.87
C ALA A 187 -17.07 -4.07 7.65
N ALA A 188 -17.28 -2.75 7.78
CA ALA A 188 -16.23 -1.75 7.67
C ALA A 188 -15.17 -1.90 8.76
N ARG A 189 -15.60 -2.07 10.02
CA ARG A 189 -14.70 -2.29 11.16
C ARG A 189 -13.81 -3.52 10.97
N SER A 190 -14.41 -4.65 10.59
CA SER A 190 -13.70 -5.90 10.41
C SER A 190 -12.69 -5.84 9.26
N ALA A 191 -13.08 -5.27 8.11
CA ALA A 191 -12.19 -5.12 6.96
C ALA A 191 -11.03 -4.16 7.25
N TRP A 192 -11.31 -3.00 7.85
CA TRP A 192 -10.26 -2.04 8.20
C TRP A 192 -9.28 -2.59 9.25
N ALA A 193 -9.78 -3.29 10.27
CA ALA A 193 -8.92 -3.90 11.29
C ALA A 193 -7.95 -4.92 10.69
N GLN A 194 -8.43 -5.77 9.76
CA GLN A 194 -7.57 -6.71 9.04
C GLN A 194 -6.50 -5.98 8.22
N ALA A 195 -6.87 -4.94 7.46
CA ALA A 195 -5.91 -4.17 6.67
C ALA A 195 -4.83 -3.50 7.53
N VAL A 196 -5.20 -2.96 8.70
CA VAL A 196 -4.26 -2.29 9.61
C VAL A 196 -3.37 -3.28 10.35
N GLU A 197 -3.89 -4.42 10.81
CA GLU A 197 -3.08 -5.47 11.45
C GLU A 197 -1.94 -5.94 10.53
N LEU A 198 -2.24 -6.08 9.23
CA LEU A 198 -1.25 -6.45 8.21
C LEU A 198 -0.21 -5.34 7.95
N SER A 199 -0.61 -4.07 8.10
CA SER A 199 0.27 -2.92 7.92
C SER A 199 1.11 -2.61 9.16
N LEU A 200 0.71 -3.16 10.32
CA LEU A 200 1.36 -2.98 11.62
C LEU A 200 2.20 -4.18 12.04
N ILE A 201 2.53 -5.12 11.14
CA ILE A 201 3.45 -6.24 11.46
C ILE A 201 4.69 -5.61 12.10
N PRO A 202 4.89 -5.81 13.40
CA PRO A 202 5.78 -4.96 14.14
C PRO A 202 7.19 -5.33 13.73
N ILE A 203 8.00 -4.32 13.41
CA ILE A 203 9.42 -4.33 13.75
C ILE A 203 9.47 -4.29 15.28
N SER A 204 8.99 -5.35 15.94
CA SER A 204 9.22 -5.56 17.35
C SER A 204 10.70 -5.91 17.46
N SER A 205 11.52 -4.87 17.66
CA SER A 205 12.76 -5.06 18.38
C SER A 205 12.42 -5.88 19.62
N PRO A 206 13.15 -6.97 19.93
CA PRO A 206 12.97 -7.64 21.20
C PRO A 206 13.07 -6.56 22.28
N ARG A 207 11.98 -6.36 23.02
CA ARG A 207 12.08 -5.60 24.27
C ARG A 207 12.83 -6.52 25.22
N ASP A 208 14.01 -6.07 25.61
CA ASP A 208 14.80 -6.64 26.71
C ASP A 208 13.97 -6.77 27.99
#